data_AF-A0A4Y8S4G7-F1
#
_entry.id   AF-A0A4Y8S4G7-F1
#
_cell.length_a   1.000
_cell.length_b   1.000
_cell.length_c   1.000
_cell.angle_alpha   90.00
_cell.angle_beta   90.00
_cell.angle_gamma   90.00
#
_symmetry.space_group_name_H-M   'P 1'
#
loop_
_entity.id
_entity.type
_entity.pdbx_description
1 polymer ?
#
loop_
_entity_poly.entity_id
_entity_poly.type
_entity_poly.pdbx_seq_one_letter_code
_entity_poly.pdbx_strand_id
1 'polypeptide(L)'
;MSLSLEDTLRLCDSERNHHGLTLARSYEGFKAWFAAFENGSDEFDLHLAYMRELDIPKEEAFFILAYTGTHSSWINSELRNGEELSSRCKQAFAESLDQVLCKLTSFNNQIVYRMDIPPDDEEETRSWFDQHVGAKFEVPYYLSTAQEDYHNTPVVWKIQTLAADSFGKDISKLTNNEFEREVLFCRHAKFEILGIEHGTGYVMLQELTKDAATDFPLVGIYSRNY
;
A
#
# COMPACT_ATOMS: atom_id res chain seq x y z
N MET A 1 22.02 1.01 -0.67
CA MET A 1 21.97 2.48 -0.82
C MET A 1 21.01 2.72 -1.96
N SER A 2 19.90 3.42 -1.71
CA SER A 2 18.90 3.69 -2.76
C SER A 2 19.50 4.52 -3.87
N LEU A 3 18.97 4.33 -5.07
CA LEU A 3 19.27 5.17 -6.21
C LEU A 3 18.63 6.56 -6.03
N SER A 4 19.25 7.58 -6.63
CA SER A 4 18.61 8.89 -6.78
C SER A 4 17.36 8.76 -7.66
N LEU A 5 16.43 9.72 -7.58
CA LEU A 5 15.27 9.71 -8.48
C LEU A 5 15.72 9.67 -9.95
N GLU A 6 16.68 10.50 -10.35
CA GLU A 6 17.18 10.55 -11.73
C GLU A 6 17.73 9.18 -12.19
N ASP A 7 18.50 8.52 -11.32
CA ASP A 7 19.03 7.18 -11.62
C ASP A 7 17.92 6.13 -11.73
N THR A 8 16.91 6.18 -10.85
CA THR A 8 15.75 5.28 -10.90
C THR A 8 14.93 5.53 -12.17
N LEU A 9 14.67 6.78 -12.55
CA LEU A 9 13.96 7.13 -13.78
C LEU A 9 14.70 6.60 -15.02
N ARG A 10 16.02 6.77 -15.06
CA ARG A 10 16.87 6.25 -16.15
C ARG A 10 16.89 4.73 -16.21
N LEU A 11 16.97 4.08 -15.04
CA LEU A 11 16.91 2.62 -14.95
C LEU A 11 15.57 2.06 -15.45
N CYS A 12 14.49 2.81 -15.24
CA CYS A 12 13.11 2.45 -15.57
C CYS A 12 12.62 2.96 -16.93
N ASP A 13 13.49 3.55 -17.77
CA ASP A 13 13.05 4.28 -18.97
C ASP A 13 12.36 3.40 -20.03
N SER A 14 12.72 2.12 -20.10
CA SER A 14 12.10 1.16 -21.02
C SER A 14 10.97 0.32 -20.41
N GLU A 15 10.85 0.31 -19.09
CA GLU A 15 9.86 -0.54 -18.40
C GLU A 15 8.54 0.21 -18.23
N ARG A 16 7.43 -0.48 -18.52
CA ARG A 16 6.09 0.09 -18.48
C ARG A 16 5.23 -0.61 -17.45
N ASN A 17 4.41 0.16 -16.75
CA ASN A 17 3.34 -0.38 -15.92
C ASN A 17 2.21 -0.96 -16.78
N HIS A 18 1.17 -1.50 -16.12
CA HIS A 18 0.00 -2.09 -16.79
C HIS A 18 -0.81 -1.10 -17.64
N HIS A 19 -0.62 0.22 -17.45
CA HIS A 19 -1.22 1.27 -18.27
C HIS A 19 -0.33 1.72 -19.44
N GLY A 20 0.82 1.05 -19.65
CA GLY A 20 1.77 1.41 -20.70
C GLY A 20 2.61 2.64 -20.40
N LEU A 21 2.62 3.15 -19.16
CA LEU A 21 3.39 4.31 -18.74
C LEU A 21 4.73 3.88 -18.14
N THR A 22 5.79 4.60 -18.48
CA THR A 22 7.10 4.48 -17.81
C THR A 22 7.12 5.35 -16.57
N LEU A 23 8.02 5.06 -15.62
CA LEU A 23 8.16 5.87 -14.42
C LEU A 23 8.50 7.33 -14.75
N ALA A 24 9.36 7.56 -15.75
CA ALA A 24 9.69 8.90 -16.25
C ALA A 24 8.45 9.63 -16.79
N ARG A 25 7.58 8.93 -17.53
CA ARG A 25 6.35 9.53 -18.06
C ARG A 25 5.39 9.94 -16.94
N SER A 26 5.30 9.15 -15.87
CA SER A 26 4.51 9.51 -14.71
C SER A 26 5.12 10.68 -13.93
N TYR A 27 6.45 10.74 -13.80
CA TYR A 27 7.11 11.89 -13.19
C TYR A 27 6.82 13.19 -13.92
N GLU A 28 6.83 13.20 -15.25
CA GLU A 28 6.42 14.38 -16.04
C GLU A 28 5.00 14.85 -15.70
N GLY A 29 4.08 13.92 -15.41
CA GLY A 29 2.71 14.24 -15.00
C GLY A 29 2.64 14.97 -13.64
N PHE A 30 3.55 14.68 -12.72
CA PHE A 30 3.57 15.28 -11.38
C PHE A 30 4.40 16.57 -11.29
N LYS A 31 5.20 16.92 -12.32
CA LYS A 31 6.00 18.16 -12.30
C LYS A 31 5.16 19.41 -12.06
N ALA A 32 3.97 19.49 -12.66
CA ALA A 32 3.07 20.62 -12.46
C ALA A 32 2.59 20.73 -11.01
N TRP A 33 2.34 19.58 -10.35
CA TRP A 33 1.91 19.54 -8.96
C TRP A 33 3.03 20.04 -8.04
N PHE A 34 4.25 19.55 -8.23
CA PHE A 34 5.40 20.00 -7.46
C PHE A 34 5.71 21.48 -7.68
N ALA A 35 5.61 21.98 -8.92
CA ALA A 35 5.79 23.39 -9.20
C ALA A 35 4.71 24.27 -8.54
N ALA A 36 3.45 23.82 -8.52
CA ALA A 36 2.38 24.54 -7.84
C ALA A 36 2.64 24.60 -6.32
N PHE A 37 3.03 23.47 -5.73
CA PHE A 37 3.36 23.35 -4.31
C PHE A 37 4.54 24.23 -3.89
N GLU A 38 5.62 24.25 -4.67
CA GLU A 38 6.81 25.09 -4.44
C GLU A 38 6.48 26.59 -4.53
N ASN A 39 5.49 26.97 -5.36
CA ASN A 39 5.02 28.34 -5.49
C ASN A 39 3.97 28.74 -4.44
N GLY A 40 3.60 27.84 -3.51
CA GLY A 40 2.59 28.10 -2.48
C GLY A 40 1.16 28.16 -3.01
N SER A 41 0.87 27.45 -4.11
CA SER A 41 -0.49 27.31 -4.64
C SER A 41 -1.28 26.26 -3.85
N ASP A 42 -2.52 26.58 -3.48
CA ASP A 42 -3.40 25.65 -2.77
C ASP A 42 -3.95 24.51 -3.65
N GLU A 43 -3.74 24.57 -4.98
CA GLU A 43 -4.35 23.67 -5.98
C GLU A 43 -4.12 22.17 -5.70
N PHE A 44 -2.99 21.82 -5.07
CA PHE A 44 -2.65 20.45 -4.68
C PHE A 44 -2.19 20.35 -3.22
N ASP A 45 -2.38 21.41 -2.43
CA ASP A 45 -1.82 21.47 -1.08
C ASP A 45 -2.37 20.38 -0.18
N LEU A 46 -3.65 19.99 -0.33
CA LEU A 46 -4.23 18.87 0.42
C LEU A 46 -3.56 17.52 0.09
N HIS A 47 -3.10 17.34 -1.15
CA HIS A 47 -2.44 16.13 -1.64
C HIS A 47 -0.94 16.09 -1.36
N LEU A 48 -0.33 17.21 -0.94
CA LEU A 48 1.11 17.34 -0.72
C LEU A 48 1.42 17.91 0.66
N ALA A 49 0.43 18.08 1.54
CA ALA A 49 0.61 18.74 2.85
C ALA A 49 1.68 18.05 3.69
N TYR A 50 1.77 16.71 3.62
CA TYR A 50 2.82 15.95 4.32
C TYR A 50 4.24 16.29 3.87
N MET A 51 4.45 16.79 2.66
CA MET A 51 5.78 17.24 2.25
C MET A 51 6.28 18.39 3.12
N ARG A 52 5.42 19.35 3.48
CA ARG A 52 5.77 20.45 4.40
C ARG A 52 5.81 19.97 5.86
N GLU A 53 4.81 19.19 6.28
CA GLU A 53 4.68 18.75 7.68
C GLU A 53 5.84 17.86 8.14
N LEU A 54 6.35 17.01 7.24
CA LEU A 54 7.38 16.00 7.53
C LEU A 54 8.71 16.25 6.79
N ASP A 55 8.86 17.40 6.13
CA ASP A 55 10.06 17.76 5.35
C ASP A 55 10.44 16.68 4.31
N ILE A 56 9.44 16.16 3.58
CA ILE A 56 9.64 15.14 2.55
C ILE A 56 9.99 15.81 1.23
N PRO A 57 11.17 15.50 0.63
CA PRO A 57 11.53 16.02 -0.69
C PRO A 57 10.55 15.56 -1.77
N LYS A 58 10.35 16.38 -2.81
CA LYS A 58 9.48 16.03 -3.95
C LYS A 58 9.91 14.73 -4.63
N GLU A 59 11.21 14.46 -4.65
CA GLU A 59 11.79 13.25 -5.22
C GLU A 59 11.31 11.99 -4.48
N GLU A 60 11.11 12.09 -3.18
CA GLU A 60 10.62 10.99 -2.35
C GLU A 60 9.09 10.90 -2.40
N ALA A 61 8.40 12.03 -2.31
CA ALA A 61 6.94 12.11 -2.45
C ALA A 61 6.45 11.48 -3.77
N PHE A 62 7.22 11.63 -4.84
CA PHE A 62 6.91 11.02 -6.13
C PHE A 62 6.68 9.51 -6.05
N PHE A 63 7.43 8.76 -5.23
CA PHE A 63 7.26 7.31 -5.18
C PHE A 63 5.91 6.89 -4.60
N ILE A 64 5.41 7.65 -3.60
CA ILE A 64 4.08 7.43 -3.04
C ILE A 64 3.01 7.80 -4.09
N LEU A 65 3.11 8.98 -4.69
CA LEU A 65 2.15 9.43 -5.72
C LEU A 65 2.12 8.51 -6.95
N ALA A 66 3.28 8.02 -7.39
CA ALA A 66 3.37 7.08 -8.49
C ALA A 66 2.71 5.74 -8.14
N TYR A 67 2.93 5.26 -6.91
CA TYR A 67 2.34 4.03 -6.39
C TYR A 67 0.80 4.13 -6.31
N THR A 68 0.26 5.14 -5.61
CA THR A 68 -1.19 5.34 -5.47
C THR A 68 -1.87 5.70 -6.79
N GLY A 69 -1.12 6.28 -7.73
CA GLY A 69 -1.59 6.57 -9.08
C GLY A 69 -1.81 5.32 -9.92
N THR A 70 -0.72 4.75 -10.45
CA THR A 70 -0.81 3.71 -11.51
C THR A 70 0.21 2.57 -11.36
N HIS A 71 1.07 2.62 -10.34
CA HIS A 71 2.17 1.65 -10.19
C HIS A 71 1.91 0.59 -9.11
N SER A 72 0.82 0.71 -8.34
CA SER A 72 0.46 -0.26 -7.30
C SER A 72 0.32 -1.68 -7.86
N SER A 73 -0.42 -1.87 -8.97
CA SER A 73 -0.58 -3.18 -9.62
C SER A 73 0.71 -3.69 -10.27
N TRP A 74 1.55 -2.81 -10.80
CA TRP A 74 2.83 -3.17 -11.45
C TRP A 74 3.85 -3.77 -10.47
N ILE A 75 3.88 -3.28 -9.23
CA ILE A 75 4.72 -3.82 -8.15
C ILE A 75 4.03 -4.97 -7.45
N ASN A 76 2.77 -4.80 -7.03
CA ASN A 76 2.12 -5.76 -6.17
C ASN A 76 1.79 -7.08 -6.89
N SER A 77 1.64 -7.12 -8.22
CA SER A 77 1.27 -8.35 -8.94
C SER A 77 2.27 -9.50 -8.72
N GLU A 78 3.57 -9.22 -8.78
CA GLU A 78 4.62 -10.24 -8.58
C GLU A 78 4.66 -10.67 -7.10
N LEU A 79 4.69 -9.70 -6.19
CA LEU A 79 4.73 -9.95 -4.75
C LEU A 79 3.53 -10.78 -4.26
N ARG A 80 2.35 -10.48 -4.81
CA ARG A 80 1.12 -11.23 -4.59
C ARG A 80 1.23 -12.69 -5.01
N ASN A 81 1.92 -12.98 -6.10
CA ASN A 81 2.14 -14.34 -6.58
C ASN A 81 3.25 -15.07 -5.81
N GLY A 82 3.82 -14.44 -4.78
CA GLY A 82 4.98 -14.97 -4.06
C GLY A 82 6.27 -14.92 -4.88
N GLU A 83 6.29 -14.08 -5.92
CA GLU A 83 7.46 -13.88 -6.77
C GLU A 83 8.33 -12.75 -6.22
N GLU A 84 9.64 -12.86 -6.45
CA GLU A 84 10.54 -11.72 -6.27
C GLU A 84 10.31 -10.69 -7.37
N LEU A 85 10.61 -9.42 -7.06
CA LEU A 85 10.55 -8.36 -8.06
C LEU A 85 11.53 -8.64 -9.21
N SER A 86 10.98 -8.88 -10.39
CA SER A 86 11.70 -9.50 -11.52
C SER A 86 12.75 -8.59 -12.16
N SER A 87 12.60 -7.27 -11.98
CA SER A 87 13.47 -6.27 -12.61
C SER A 87 14.16 -5.39 -11.57
N ARG A 88 15.37 -4.94 -11.92
CA ARG A 88 16.10 -3.95 -11.11
C ARG A 88 15.35 -2.63 -10.99
N CYS A 89 14.55 -2.26 -11.99
CA CYS A 89 13.70 -1.07 -11.95
C CYS A 89 12.63 -1.21 -10.85
N LYS A 90 11.89 -2.33 -10.80
CA LYS A 90 10.91 -2.61 -9.75
C LYS A 90 11.55 -2.64 -8.37
N GLN A 91 12.71 -3.29 -8.25
CA GLN A 91 13.47 -3.34 -7.00
C GLN A 91 13.86 -1.93 -6.52
N ALA A 92 14.42 -1.11 -7.41
CA ALA A 92 14.80 0.27 -7.07
C ALA A 92 13.58 1.12 -6.70
N PHE A 93 12.46 0.98 -7.42
CA PHE A 93 11.21 1.66 -7.08
C PHE A 93 10.71 1.25 -5.69
N ALA A 94 10.67 -0.05 -5.40
CA ALA A 94 10.22 -0.57 -4.12
C ALA A 94 11.14 -0.13 -2.97
N GLU A 95 12.46 -0.14 -3.15
CA GLU A 95 13.41 0.38 -2.16
C GLU A 95 13.19 1.86 -1.86
N SER A 96 12.97 2.70 -2.89
CA SER A 96 12.67 4.11 -2.72
C SER A 96 11.32 4.34 -2.02
N LEU A 97 10.30 3.54 -2.36
CA LEU A 97 9.00 3.60 -1.70
C LEU A 97 9.09 3.19 -0.22
N ASP A 98 9.77 2.09 0.10
CA ASP A 98 9.98 1.66 1.48
C ASP A 98 10.69 2.74 2.31
N GLN A 99 11.67 3.44 1.72
CA GLN A 99 12.41 4.50 2.41
C GLN A 99 11.55 5.71 2.74
N VAL A 100 10.73 6.18 1.81
CA VAL A 100 9.84 7.32 2.08
C VAL A 100 8.75 6.92 3.08
N LEU A 101 8.20 5.71 2.98
CA LEU A 101 7.23 5.20 3.96
C LEU A 101 7.82 5.10 5.37
N CYS A 102 9.12 4.76 5.50
CA CYS A 102 9.81 4.74 6.80
C CYS A 102 9.85 6.12 7.49
N LYS A 103 9.78 7.22 6.73
CA LYS A 103 9.76 8.58 7.28
C LYS A 103 8.38 9.04 7.73
N LEU A 104 7.33 8.36 7.27
CA LEU A 104 5.96 8.71 7.61
C LEU A 104 5.59 8.28 9.03
N THR A 105 4.69 9.07 9.62
CA THR A 105 4.05 8.76 10.89
C THR A 105 3.31 7.43 10.78
N SER A 106 3.59 6.52 11.72
CA SER A 106 2.83 5.26 11.82
C SER A 106 1.38 5.53 12.23
N PHE A 107 0.46 4.86 11.56
CA PHE A 107 -0.96 4.87 11.89
C PHE A 107 -1.22 3.85 13.00
N ASN A 108 -1.07 4.31 14.25
CA ASN A 108 -1.09 3.46 15.43
C ASN A 108 -2.46 3.44 16.11
N ASN A 109 -2.75 2.33 16.78
CA ASN A 109 -3.87 2.14 17.72
C ASN A 109 -5.25 2.52 17.16
N GLN A 110 -5.46 2.29 15.86
CA GLN A 110 -6.67 2.61 15.13
C GLN A 110 -7.10 1.46 14.23
N ILE A 111 -8.34 1.52 13.77
CA ILE A 111 -8.90 0.55 12.84
C ILE A 111 -8.79 1.09 11.41
N VAL A 112 -8.38 0.22 10.50
CA VAL A 112 -8.41 0.47 9.05
C VAL A 112 -9.13 -0.67 8.35
N TYR A 113 -9.64 -0.38 7.16
CA TYR A 113 -10.46 -1.29 6.39
C TYR A 113 -9.86 -1.53 5.03
N ARG A 114 -10.00 -2.76 4.53
CA ARG A 114 -9.70 -3.11 3.15
C ARG A 114 -10.88 -3.88 2.58
N MET A 115 -11.45 -3.34 1.52
CA MET A 115 -12.35 -4.12 0.68
C MET A 115 -11.56 -5.20 -0.04
N ASP A 116 -12.11 -6.41 -0.04
CA ASP A 116 -11.61 -7.50 -0.87
C ASP A 116 -12.75 -7.95 -1.79
N ILE A 117 -12.44 -8.10 -3.08
CA ILE A 117 -13.39 -8.51 -4.10
C ILE A 117 -12.89 -9.85 -4.64
N PRO A 118 -13.27 -10.97 -4.00
CA PRO A 118 -12.80 -12.27 -4.42
C PRO A 118 -13.27 -12.58 -5.85
N PRO A 119 -12.40 -13.17 -6.69
CA PRO A 119 -12.72 -13.47 -8.09
C PRO A 119 -13.72 -14.63 -8.26
N ASP A 120 -13.80 -15.50 -7.25
CA ASP A 120 -14.61 -16.71 -7.24
C ASP A 120 -15.84 -16.52 -6.33
N ASP A 121 -15.91 -17.28 -5.24
CA ASP A 121 -17.03 -17.30 -4.31
C ASP A 121 -16.69 -16.54 -3.01
N GLU A 122 -17.56 -15.59 -2.66
CA GLU A 122 -17.55 -14.90 -1.37
C GLU A 122 -17.57 -15.88 -0.20
N GLU A 123 -18.35 -16.95 -0.31
CA GLU A 123 -18.47 -17.99 0.71
C GLU A 123 -17.17 -18.80 0.85
N GLU A 124 -16.47 -19.09 -0.24
CA GLU A 124 -15.17 -19.76 -0.21
C GLU A 124 -14.13 -18.89 0.49
N THR A 125 -14.08 -17.60 0.17
CA THR A 125 -13.15 -16.64 0.77
C THR A 125 -13.38 -16.51 2.27
N ARG A 126 -14.64 -16.38 2.69
CA ARG A 126 -15.02 -16.36 4.11
C ARG A 126 -14.71 -17.69 4.79
N SER A 127 -15.03 -18.82 4.16
CA SER A 127 -14.76 -20.15 4.72
C SER A 127 -13.27 -20.38 4.93
N TRP A 128 -12.41 -19.88 4.04
CA TRP A 128 -10.97 -19.97 4.23
C TRP A 128 -10.54 -19.19 5.47
N PHE A 129 -10.98 -17.93 5.64
CA PHE A 129 -10.62 -17.15 6.83
C PHE A 129 -11.14 -17.80 8.12
N ASP A 130 -12.31 -18.45 8.07
CA ASP A 130 -12.92 -19.12 9.22
C ASP A 130 -12.10 -20.36 9.64
N GLN A 131 -11.63 -21.12 8.66
CA GLN A 131 -10.75 -22.28 8.88
C GLN A 131 -9.35 -21.90 9.38
N HIS A 132 -8.93 -20.64 9.19
CA HIS A 132 -7.61 -20.13 9.56
C HIS A 132 -7.65 -19.15 10.74
N VAL A 133 -8.74 -19.12 11.52
CA VAL A 133 -8.79 -18.32 12.76
C VAL A 133 -7.66 -18.74 13.71
N GLY A 134 -6.95 -17.74 14.23
CA GLY A 134 -5.74 -17.88 15.05
C GLY A 134 -4.44 -18.00 14.24
N ALA A 135 -4.52 -18.18 12.92
CA ALA A 135 -3.33 -18.22 12.08
C ALA A 135 -2.71 -16.83 11.92
N LYS A 136 -1.38 -16.81 11.81
CA LYS A 136 -0.56 -15.61 11.64
C LYS A 136 0.03 -15.61 10.25
N PHE A 137 -0.12 -14.51 9.52
CA PHE A 137 0.36 -14.43 8.15
C PHE A 137 1.12 -13.14 7.89
N GLU A 138 1.98 -13.19 6.88
CA GLU A 138 2.71 -12.03 6.36
C GLU A 138 2.13 -11.62 5.00
N VAL A 139 1.98 -10.32 4.76
CA VAL A 139 1.59 -9.77 3.47
C VAL A 139 2.86 -9.28 2.74
N PRO A 140 3.35 -9.98 1.70
CA PRO A 140 4.62 -9.62 1.05
C PRO A 140 4.54 -8.38 0.14
N TYR A 141 3.32 -7.90 -0.12
CA TYR A 141 3.04 -6.73 -0.95
C TYR A 141 2.62 -5.52 -0.09
N TYR A 142 2.55 -4.35 -0.71
CA TYR A 142 2.05 -3.15 -0.03
C TYR A 142 0.52 -3.25 0.11
N LEU A 143 0.02 -3.23 1.35
CA LEU A 143 -1.41 -3.36 1.63
C LEU A 143 -2.05 -1.97 1.70
N SER A 144 -2.73 -1.58 0.63
CA SER A 144 -3.59 -0.39 0.63
C SER A 144 -4.85 -0.67 1.46
N THR A 145 -5.16 0.26 2.35
CA THR A 145 -6.31 0.26 3.27
C THR A 145 -6.83 1.69 3.44
N ALA A 146 -8.04 1.85 3.97
CA ALA A 146 -8.64 3.16 4.21
C ALA A 146 -9.14 3.28 5.66
N GLN A 147 -9.32 4.52 6.10
CA GLN A 147 -10.00 4.81 7.37
C GLN A 147 -11.54 4.69 7.25
N GLU A 148 -12.07 4.69 6.03
CA GLU A 148 -13.51 4.52 5.75
C GLU A 148 -13.93 3.05 5.81
N ASP A 149 -15.11 2.79 6.38
CA ASP A 149 -15.67 1.45 6.49
C ASP A 149 -16.45 1.04 5.23
N TYR A 150 -16.04 -0.07 4.62
CA TYR A 150 -16.62 -0.65 3.40
C TYR A 150 -17.80 -1.60 3.68
N HIS A 151 -18.71 -1.22 4.58
CA HIS A 151 -19.86 -2.01 5.04
C HIS A 151 -20.77 -2.64 3.95
N ASN A 152 -20.67 -2.21 2.70
CA ASN A 152 -21.44 -2.75 1.56
C ASN A 152 -20.66 -3.76 0.70
N THR A 153 -19.47 -4.17 1.13
CA THR A 153 -18.62 -5.12 0.39
C THR A 153 -18.76 -6.55 0.93
N PRO A 154 -18.78 -7.57 0.06
CA PRO A 154 -18.77 -8.99 0.42
C PRO A 154 -17.77 -9.41 1.51
N VAL A 155 -16.53 -8.94 1.40
CA VAL A 155 -15.46 -9.27 2.33
C VAL A 155 -14.73 -7.97 2.68
N VAL A 156 -14.67 -7.67 3.97
CA VAL A 156 -13.95 -6.49 4.47
C VAL A 156 -12.97 -6.94 5.51
N TRP A 157 -11.69 -6.66 5.31
CA TRP A 157 -10.70 -6.85 6.35
C TRP A 157 -10.79 -5.65 7.29
N LYS A 158 -11.13 -5.90 8.53
CA LYS A 158 -11.15 -4.92 9.62
C LYS A 158 -9.92 -5.12 10.47
N ILE A 159 -8.93 -4.25 10.29
CA ILE A 159 -7.59 -4.41 10.82
C ILE A 159 -7.38 -3.47 12.00
N GLN A 160 -7.09 -4.03 13.16
CA GLN A 160 -6.59 -3.27 14.31
C GLN A 160 -5.07 -3.09 14.20
N THR A 161 -4.61 -1.85 14.08
CA THR A 161 -3.18 -1.52 14.04
C THR A 161 -2.51 -1.59 15.41
N LEU A 162 -1.19 -1.76 15.42
CA LEU A 162 -0.35 -1.82 16.61
C LEU A 162 -0.45 -0.52 17.43
N ALA A 163 -0.26 -0.65 18.75
CA ALA A 163 -0.27 0.49 19.66
C ALA A 163 0.87 1.51 19.38
N ALA A 164 1.99 1.02 18.83
CA ALA A 164 3.13 1.81 18.40
C ALA A 164 3.85 1.07 17.25
N ASP A 165 4.61 1.82 16.46
CA ASP A 165 5.44 1.30 15.38
C ASP A 165 4.70 0.42 14.36
N SER A 166 3.42 0.74 14.10
CA SER A 166 2.64 0.14 13.01
C SER A 166 3.37 0.21 11.67
N PHE A 167 3.25 -0.87 10.89
CA PHE A 167 3.62 -0.95 9.49
C PHE A 167 2.72 -0.07 8.61
N GLY A 168 1.49 0.20 9.06
CA GLY A 168 0.56 1.12 8.42
C GLY A 168 1.06 2.56 8.50
N LYS A 169 1.19 3.21 7.36
CA LYS A 169 1.59 4.61 7.23
C LYS A 169 0.43 5.45 6.74
N ASP A 170 0.14 6.52 7.46
CA ASP A 170 -0.85 7.49 7.01
C ASP A 170 -0.30 8.20 5.77
N ILE A 171 -0.97 8.03 4.63
CA ILE A 171 -0.66 8.72 3.37
C ILE A 171 -1.86 9.56 2.89
N SER A 172 -2.84 9.82 3.77
CA SER A 172 -4.08 10.52 3.42
C SER A 172 -3.85 11.93 2.86
N LYS A 173 -2.74 12.58 3.23
CA LYS A 173 -2.31 13.88 2.71
C LYS A 173 -1.13 13.80 1.71
N LEU A 174 -0.87 12.60 1.20
CA LEU A 174 0.18 12.32 0.21
C LEU A 174 -0.31 11.29 -0.80
N THR A 175 -1.48 11.53 -1.36
CA THR A 175 -2.15 10.64 -2.31
C THR A 175 -2.80 11.47 -3.41
N ASN A 176 -3.09 10.85 -4.55
CA ASN A 176 -3.87 11.42 -5.65
C ASN A 176 -5.39 11.44 -5.38
N ASN A 177 -5.87 10.85 -4.28
CA ASN A 177 -7.27 10.86 -3.90
C ASN A 177 -7.45 11.18 -2.40
N GLU A 178 -7.79 12.43 -2.07
CA GLU A 178 -7.96 12.89 -0.68
C GLU A 178 -9.13 12.22 0.04
N PHE A 179 -10.09 11.67 -0.70
CA PHE A 179 -11.28 11.06 -0.11
C PHE A 179 -11.00 9.66 0.46
N GLU A 180 -10.00 8.95 -0.07
CA GLU A 180 -9.70 7.58 0.35
C GLU A 180 -9.10 7.51 1.77
N ARG A 181 -8.56 8.62 2.29
CA ARG A 181 -7.88 8.69 3.60
C ARG A 181 -6.97 7.48 3.82
N GLU A 182 -6.15 7.21 2.81
CA GLU A 182 -5.45 5.95 2.67
C GLU A 182 -4.39 5.76 3.77
N VAL A 183 -4.35 4.54 4.30
CA VAL A 183 -3.28 4.03 5.15
C VAL A 183 -2.62 2.89 4.39
N LEU A 184 -1.34 3.05 4.07
CA LEU A 184 -0.57 2.08 3.30
C LEU A 184 0.34 1.31 4.24
N PHE A 185 0.16 -0.01 4.34
CA PHE A 185 1.12 -0.83 5.04
C PHE A 185 2.34 -1.10 4.15
N CYS A 186 3.52 -0.98 4.74
CA CYS A 186 4.75 -1.45 4.13
C CYS A 186 4.66 -2.95 3.79
N ARG A 187 5.47 -3.41 2.83
CA ARG A 187 5.62 -4.84 2.54
C ARG A 187 6.05 -5.59 3.79
N HIS A 188 5.69 -6.88 3.84
CA HIS A 188 5.96 -7.78 4.95
C HIS A 188 5.27 -7.39 6.26
N ALA A 189 4.16 -6.65 6.18
CA ALA A 189 3.27 -6.43 7.30
C ALA A 189 2.65 -7.76 7.75
N LYS A 190 2.48 -7.93 9.06
CA LYS A 190 2.10 -9.21 9.67
C LYS A 190 0.78 -9.07 10.41
N PHE A 191 -0.07 -10.09 10.31
CA PHE A 191 -1.40 -10.06 10.91
C PHE A 191 -1.77 -11.41 11.51
N GLU A 192 -2.66 -11.39 12.50
CA GLU A 192 -3.35 -12.56 13.04
C GLU A 192 -4.84 -12.49 12.68
N ILE A 193 -5.40 -13.63 12.26
CA ILE A 193 -6.84 -13.75 12.00
C ILE A 193 -7.56 -13.98 13.33
N LEU A 194 -8.37 -13.02 13.77
CA LEU A 194 -9.11 -13.12 15.02
C LEU A 194 -10.47 -13.81 14.86
N GLY A 195 -11.08 -13.73 13.69
CA GLY A 195 -12.41 -14.27 13.43
C GLY A 195 -13.11 -13.64 12.23
N ILE A 196 -14.33 -14.11 11.96
CA ILE A 196 -15.23 -13.53 10.97
C ILE A 196 -16.57 -13.18 11.60
N GLU A 197 -17.10 -12.01 11.25
CA GLU A 197 -18.48 -11.65 11.54
C GLU A 197 -19.38 -12.02 10.36
N HIS A 198 -20.01 -13.20 10.42
CA HIS A 198 -20.81 -13.73 9.31
C HIS A 198 -22.00 -12.85 8.86
N GLY A 199 -22.49 -11.99 9.74
CA GLY A 199 -23.58 -11.06 9.40
C GLY A 199 -23.16 -9.89 8.53
N THR A 200 -21.88 -9.47 8.60
CA THR A 200 -21.33 -8.29 7.93
C THR A 200 -20.25 -8.65 6.90
N GLY A 201 -19.70 -9.87 6.96
CA GLY A 201 -18.58 -10.28 6.12
C GLY A 201 -17.23 -9.75 6.60
N TYR A 202 -17.15 -9.24 7.84
CA TYR A 202 -15.91 -8.66 8.36
C TYR A 202 -14.94 -9.75 8.80
N VAL A 203 -13.75 -9.73 8.20
CA VAL A 203 -12.59 -10.50 8.65
C VAL A 203 -11.84 -9.64 9.67
N MET A 204 -11.87 -10.06 10.92
CA MET A 204 -11.23 -9.35 12.02
C MET A 204 -9.75 -9.71 12.06
N LEU A 205 -8.88 -8.72 11.86
CA LEU A 205 -7.44 -8.90 11.84
C LEU A 205 -6.78 -8.02 12.91
N GLN A 206 -5.69 -8.51 13.47
CA GLN A 206 -4.81 -7.74 14.34
C GLN A 206 -3.40 -7.70 13.75
N GLU A 207 -2.85 -6.49 13.63
CA GLU A 207 -1.46 -6.30 13.23
C GLU A 207 -0.50 -6.86 14.29
N LEU A 208 0.59 -7.48 13.82
CA LEU A 208 1.64 -8.09 14.62
C LEU A 208 2.94 -7.30 14.48
N THR A 209 3.82 -7.41 15.48
CA THR A 209 5.13 -6.75 15.48
C THR A 209 6.08 -7.35 14.44
N LYS A 210 7.14 -6.61 14.08
CA LYS A 210 8.14 -7.01 13.08
C LYS A 210 8.81 -8.35 13.38
N ASP A 211 9.05 -8.63 14.66
CA ASP A 211 9.68 -9.84 15.18
C ASP A 211 8.72 -11.01 15.38
N ALA A 212 7.41 -10.81 15.21
CA ALA A 212 6.44 -11.89 15.31
C ALA A 212 6.69 -12.97 14.25
N ALA A 213 6.62 -14.22 14.68
CA ALA A 213 6.60 -15.37 13.78
C ALA A 213 5.25 -15.44 13.04
N THR A 214 5.31 -15.87 11.78
CA THR A 214 4.14 -16.10 10.92
C THR A 214 4.13 -17.53 10.45
N ASP A 215 2.94 -18.08 10.27
CA ASP A 215 2.72 -19.45 9.81
C ASP A 215 2.92 -19.56 8.30
N PHE A 216 2.56 -18.51 7.54
CA PHE A 216 2.70 -18.47 6.08
C PHE A 216 2.71 -17.04 5.52
N PRO A 217 3.29 -16.81 4.32
CA PRO A 217 3.01 -15.61 3.54
C PRO A 217 1.66 -15.73 2.83
N LEU A 218 0.88 -14.66 2.82
CA LEU A 218 -0.39 -14.59 2.11
C LEU A 218 -0.13 -14.26 0.63
N VAL A 219 -0.05 -15.33 -0.17
CA VAL A 219 0.23 -15.27 -1.61
C VAL A 219 -0.77 -16.11 -2.40
N GLY A 220 -0.91 -15.82 -3.69
CA GLY A 220 -1.61 -16.67 -4.65
C GLY A 220 -3.13 -16.64 -4.54
N ILE A 221 -3.72 -17.52 -3.71
CA ILE A 221 -5.18 -17.79 -3.67
C ILE A 221 -5.99 -16.51 -3.35
N TYR A 222 -5.38 -15.57 -2.61
CA TYR A 222 -5.91 -14.24 -2.29
C TYR A 222 -5.58 -13.14 -3.30
N SER A 223 -4.90 -13.47 -4.38
CA SER A 223 -4.25 -12.49 -5.23
C SER A 223 -4.36 -12.75 -6.73
N ARG A 224 -5.14 -13.76 -7.11
CA ARG A 224 -5.56 -13.92 -8.51
C ARG A 224 -6.53 -12.78 -8.83
N ASN A 225 -6.07 -11.86 -9.67
CA ASN A 225 -6.79 -10.77 -10.35
C ASN A 225 -6.71 -9.38 -9.66
N TYR A 226 -5.64 -8.65 -9.98
CA TYR A 226 -5.71 -7.25 -10.46
C TYR A 226 -4.68 -7.05 -11.56
#